data_AF-A0A367KSR9-F1
#
_entry.id   AF-A0A367KSR9-F1
#
_cell.length_a   1.000
_cell.length_b   1.000
_cell.length_c   1.000
_cell.angle_alpha   90.00
_cell.angle_beta   90.00
_cell.angle_gamma   90.00
#
_symmetry.space_group_name_H-M   'P 1'
#
loop_
_entity.id
_entity.type
_entity.pdbx_description
1 polymer ?
#
loop_
_entity_poly.entity_id
_entity_poly.type
_entity_poly.pdbx_seq_one_letter_code
_entity_poly.pdbx_strand_id
1 'polypeptide(L)'
;MEYHSEHPYSASCAYCKHHNELLNPFYNEIDKQQEEDVYRYNYLLNLMTAPDMSAYLSIVHDEDSMCTLPIHLQCLISEAKEEIVLSTDKRAQLRLERLRRHLWQRSGGDLSILMMILKEIVTDEDELEDLLRQD
;
A
#
# COMPACT_ATOMS: atom_id res chain seq x y z
N MET A 1 -54.18 26.13 20.85
CA MET A 1 -53.59 27.26 20.09
C MET A 1 -52.12 27.29 20.45
N GLU A 2 -51.31 26.56 19.71
CA GLU A 2 -49.86 26.57 19.87
C GLU A 2 -49.28 27.23 18.63
N TYR A 3 -48.54 28.31 18.87
CA TYR A 3 -47.93 29.16 17.85
C TYR A 3 -46.66 28.47 17.33
N HIS A 4 -46.72 27.87 16.14
CA HIS A 4 -45.52 27.56 15.38
C HIS A 4 -45.00 28.85 14.74
N SER A 5 -43.97 29.43 15.35
CA SER A 5 -43.22 30.54 14.75
C SER A 5 -42.26 29.95 13.70
N GLU A 6 -42.71 29.90 12.46
CA GLU A 6 -41.85 29.73 11.29
C GLU A 6 -40.88 30.93 11.26
N HIS A 7 -39.57 30.67 11.27
CA HIS A 7 -38.57 31.71 11.05
C HIS A 7 -38.40 31.92 9.54
N PRO A 8 -38.80 33.07 8.98
CA PRO A 8 -38.46 33.42 7.61
C PRO A 8 -37.13 34.20 7.66
N TYR A 9 -36.15 33.75 6.88
CA TYR A 9 -34.82 34.37 6.72
C TYR A 9 -33.88 34.28 7.93
N SER A 10 -32.97 33.31 7.89
CA SER A 10 -31.67 33.40 8.58
C SER A 10 -30.61 32.64 7.80
N ALA A 11 -30.16 33.22 6.69
CA ALA A 11 -28.89 32.88 6.09
C ALA A 11 -27.73 33.44 6.95
N SER A 12 -27.63 33.00 8.20
CA SER A 12 -26.45 33.14 9.09
C SER A 12 -26.81 32.73 10.53
N CYS A 13 -27.13 31.46 10.78
CA CYS A 13 -27.12 30.92 12.16
C CYS A 13 -25.91 30.00 12.32
N ALA A 14 -24.78 30.54 12.79
CA ALA A 14 -23.57 29.76 13.07
C ALA A 14 -23.67 28.88 14.34
N TYR A 15 -24.85 28.79 14.98
CA TYR A 15 -25.03 28.09 16.26
C TYR A 15 -26.37 27.34 16.39
N CYS A 16 -27.06 27.07 15.28
CA CYS A 16 -28.25 26.23 15.30
C CYS A 16 -27.81 24.76 15.27
N LYS A 17 -27.76 24.12 16.46
CA LYS A 17 -27.63 22.66 16.60
C LYS A 17 -28.89 21.98 16.06
N HIS A 18 -29.00 21.88 14.75
CA HIS A 18 -29.90 20.91 14.14
C HIS A 18 -29.31 19.52 14.39
N HIS A 19 -29.89 18.81 15.36
CA HIS A 19 -29.86 17.35 15.40
C HIS A 19 -30.44 16.85 14.07
N ASN A 20 -29.56 16.58 13.10
CA ASN A 20 -29.84 15.64 12.02
C ASN A 20 -28.89 14.46 12.25
N GLU A 21 -29.27 13.62 13.20
CA GLU A 21 -28.79 12.25 13.31
C GLU A 21 -29.29 11.47 12.10
N LEU A 22 -28.60 11.64 10.97
CA LEU A 22 -28.52 10.64 9.91
C LEU A 22 -27.03 10.44 9.60
N LEU A 23 -26.25 10.16 10.66
CA LEU A 23 -24.94 9.54 10.53
C LEU A 23 -25.17 8.12 10.01
N ASN A 24 -25.09 7.98 8.70
CA ASN A 24 -25.03 6.68 8.04
C ASN A 24 -23.73 5.99 8.54
N PRO A 25 -23.81 4.91 9.33
CA PRO A 25 -22.63 4.32 9.99
C PRO A 25 -21.61 3.74 8.99
N PHE A 26 -22.00 3.62 7.71
CA PHE A 26 -21.17 3.11 6.63
C PHE A 26 -20.08 4.07 6.14
N TYR A 27 -20.16 5.39 6.39
CA TYR A 27 -19.12 6.31 5.89
C TYR A 27 -17.85 6.32 6.75
N ASN A 28 -17.95 6.00 8.04
CA ASN A 28 -16.79 6.00 8.94
C ASN A 28 -15.92 4.73 8.80
N GLU A 29 -16.46 3.65 8.23
CA GLU A 29 -15.71 2.41 7.97
C GLU A 29 -14.95 2.47 6.64
N ILE A 30 -15.52 3.11 5.61
CA ILE A 30 -14.89 3.24 4.29
C ILE A 30 -13.63 4.12 4.35
N ASP A 31 -13.65 5.21 5.12
CA ASP A 31 -12.51 6.14 5.24
C ASP A 31 -11.34 5.52 6.03
N LYS A 32 -11.64 4.73 7.08
CA LYS A 32 -10.62 4.03 7.88
C LYS A 32 -9.97 2.86 7.13
N GLN A 33 -10.75 2.12 6.35
CA GLN A 33 -10.20 1.03 5.51
C GLN A 33 -9.34 1.59 4.37
N GLN A 34 -9.70 2.73 3.79
CA GLN A 34 -8.87 3.37 2.76
C GLN A 34 -7.53 3.86 3.32
N GLU A 35 -7.48 4.44 4.52
CA GLU A 35 -6.20 4.88 5.09
C GLU A 35 -5.24 3.71 5.34
N GLU A 36 -5.70 2.58 5.93
CA GLU A 36 -4.82 1.42 6.17
C GLU A 36 -4.30 0.76 4.87
N ASP A 37 -5.13 0.67 3.83
CA ASP A 37 -4.75 0.07 2.54
C ASP A 37 -3.90 0.98 1.63
N VAL A 38 -3.88 2.29 1.89
CA VAL A 38 -3.04 3.25 1.15
C VAL A 38 -1.58 3.12 1.57
N TYR A 39 -1.29 2.82 2.85
CA TYR A 39 0.08 2.71 3.34
C TYR A 39 0.64 1.28 3.32
N ARG A 40 -0.22 0.25 3.27
CA ARG A 40 0.16 -1.16 3.38
C ARG A 40 1.30 -1.59 2.45
N TYR A 41 1.30 -1.07 1.22
CA TYR A 41 2.30 -1.46 0.20
C TYR A 41 3.36 -0.40 -0.05
N ASN A 42 3.45 0.65 0.78
CA ASN A 42 4.44 1.70 0.57
C ASN A 42 5.86 1.21 0.71
N TYR A 43 6.12 0.29 1.65
CA TYR A 43 7.43 -0.34 1.77
C TYR A 43 7.85 -1.00 0.44
N LEU A 44 6.94 -1.79 -0.15
CA LEU A 44 7.19 -2.51 -1.38
C LEU A 44 7.26 -1.58 -2.60
N LEU A 45 6.39 -0.57 -2.68
CA LEU A 45 6.46 0.46 -3.71
C LEU A 45 7.81 1.17 -3.67
N ASN A 46 8.22 1.65 -2.49
CA ASN A 46 9.50 2.34 -2.30
C ASN A 46 10.68 1.45 -2.70
N LEU A 47 10.66 0.18 -2.31
CA LEU A 47 11.66 -0.81 -2.73
C LEU A 47 11.73 -0.96 -4.25
N MET A 48 10.59 -1.03 -4.94
CA MET A 48 10.52 -1.19 -6.40
C MET A 48 10.87 0.08 -7.16
N THR A 49 10.73 1.25 -6.54
CA THR A 49 11.08 2.55 -7.13
C THR A 49 12.45 3.06 -6.70
N ALA A 50 13.12 2.38 -5.77
CA ALA A 50 14.41 2.80 -5.26
C ALA A 50 15.45 2.86 -6.40
N PRO A 51 16.26 3.94 -6.49
CA PRO A 51 17.32 4.03 -7.49
C PRO A 51 18.38 2.94 -7.29
N ASP A 52 18.66 2.62 -6.03
CA ASP A 52 19.51 1.50 -5.62
C ASP A 52 18.72 0.64 -4.61
N MET A 53 18.28 -0.53 -5.06
CA MET A 53 17.48 -1.46 -4.26
C MET A 53 18.30 -2.04 -3.11
N SER A 54 19.56 -2.39 -3.35
CA SER A 54 20.44 -2.96 -2.34
C SER A 54 20.72 -1.93 -1.23
N ALA A 55 20.98 -0.68 -1.60
CA ALA A 55 21.14 0.40 -0.63
C ALA A 55 19.87 0.60 0.21
N TYR A 56 18.69 0.60 -0.43
CA TYR A 56 17.41 0.72 0.27
C TYR A 56 17.21 -0.41 1.29
N LEU A 57 17.44 -1.67 0.89
CA LEU A 57 17.34 -2.84 1.77
C LEU A 57 18.32 -2.82 2.95
N SER A 58 19.48 -2.19 2.77
CA SER A 58 20.50 -2.07 3.83
C SER A 58 20.17 -1.01 4.89
N ILE A 59 19.35 -0.01 4.54
CA ILE A 59 19.05 1.14 5.41
C ILE A 59 17.68 0.99 6.08
N VAL A 60 16.70 0.43 5.37
CA VAL A 60 15.31 0.40 5.83
C VAL A 60 15.03 -0.86 6.65
N HIS A 61 14.70 -0.65 7.92
CA HIS A 61 14.29 -1.66 8.90
C HIS A 61 12.81 -1.49 9.26
N ASP A 62 11.93 -1.68 8.27
CA ASP A 62 10.48 -1.60 8.45
C ASP A 62 9.90 -3.02 8.51
N GLU A 63 10.10 -3.67 9.66
CA GLU A 63 9.67 -5.05 9.89
C GLU A 63 8.15 -5.17 9.97
N ASP A 64 7.46 -4.14 10.46
CA ASP A 64 6.00 -4.11 10.56
C ASP A 64 5.37 -4.13 9.17
N SER A 65 5.80 -3.26 8.26
CA SER A 65 5.31 -3.27 6.87
C SER A 65 5.67 -4.57 6.15
N MET A 66 6.86 -5.12 6.41
CA MET A 66 7.30 -6.39 5.82
C MET A 66 6.40 -7.55 6.24
N CYS A 67 6.00 -7.63 7.51
CA CYS A 67 5.14 -8.70 8.03
C CYS A 67 3.72 -8.71 7.41
N THR A 68 3.32 -7.65 6.72
CA THR A 68 2.00 -7.56 6.05
C THR A 68 1.98 -8.10 4.62
N LEU A 69 3.16 -8.42 4.06
CA LEU A 69 3.33 -8.93 2.70
C LEU A 69 3.04 -10.44 2.61
N PRO A 70 2.78 -11.00 1.43
CA PRO A 70 2.72 -12.44 1.22
C PRO A 70 4.03 -13.13 1.62
N ILE A 71 3.93 -14.35 2.16
CA ILE A 71 5.06 -15.07 2.75
C ILE A 71 6.25 -15.22 1.79
N HIS A 72 5.98 -15.48 0.51
CA HIS A 72 7.02 -15.62 -0.51
C HIS A 72 7.84 -14.33 -0.70
N LEU A 73 7.19 -13.16 -0.62
CA LEU A 73 7.87 -11.86 -0.67
C LEU A 73 8.65 -11.59 0.61
N GLN A 74 8.08 -11.91 1.78
CA GLN A 74 8.79 -11.77 3.05
C GLN A 74 10.09 -12.57 3.05
N CYS A 75 10.02 -13.84 2.64
CA CYS A 75 11.19 -14.72 2.51
C CYS A 75 12.21 -14.14 1.54
N LEU A 76 11.79 -13.74 0.34
CA LEU A 76 12.68 -13.21 -0.67
C LEU A 76 13.38 -11.91 -0.23
N ILE A 77 12.66 -11.00 0.42
CA ILE A 77 13.22 -9.76 0.96
C ILE A 77 14.23 -10.08 2.07
N SER A 78 13.90 -11.02 2.94
CA SER A 78 14.80 -11.45 4.03
C SER A 78 16.08 -12.09 3.50
N GLU A 79 15.96 -13.01 2.52
CA GLU A 79 17.09 -13.61 1.81
C GLU A 79 17.97 -12.52 1.16
N ALA A 80 17.37 -11.55 0.46
CA ALA A 80 18.12 -10.48 -0.18
C ALA A 80 18.85 -9.58 0.84
N LYS A 81 18.24 -9.30 2.00
CA LYS A 81 18.90 -8.56 3.09
C LYS A 81 20.07 -9.37 3.66
N GLU A 82 19.91 -10.67 3.85
CA GLU A 82 20.98 -11.56 4.29
C GLU A 82 22.15 -11.58 3.30
N GLU A 83 21.87 -11.69 1.99
CA GLU A 83 22.89 -11.64 0.93
C GLU A 83 23.70 -10.33 0.94
N ILE A 84 23.04 -9.20 1.23
CA ILE A 84 23.70 -7.90 1.37
C ILE A 84 24.65 -7.89 2.57
N VAL A 85 24.18 -8.37 3.72
CA VAL A 85 24.97 -8.39 4.97
C VAL A 85 26.16 -9.35 4.87
N LEU A 86 25.94 -10.55 4.31
CA LEU A 86 26.95 -11.58 4.20
C LEU A 86 27.86 -11.41 2.98
N SER A 87 27.51 -10.51 2.04
CA SER A 87 28.22 -10.33 0.77
C SER A 87 28.37 -11.64 -0.01
N THR A 88 27.33 -12.47 0.02
CA THR A 88 27.28 -13.81 -0.57
C THR A 88 26.70 -13.79 -1.99
N ASP A 89 26.36 -14.96 -2.53
CA ASP A 89 25.66 -15.12 -3.82
C ASP A 89 24.43 -14.20 -3.85
N LYS A 90 24.17 -13.54 -4.99
CA LYS A 90 23.17 -12.47 -5.13
C LYS A 90 21.86 -12.97 -5.73
N ARG A 91 21.42 -14.18 -5.40
CA ARG A 91 20.29 -14.84 -6.08
C ARG A 91 18.97 -14.19 -5.73
N ALA A 92 18.71 -13.94 -4.46
CA ALA A 92 17.52 -13.28 -3.99
C ALA A 92 17.45 -11.83 -4.48
N GLN A 93 18.58 -11.10 -4.46
CA GLN A 93 18.66 -9.77 -5.08
C GLN A 93 18.32 -9.82 -6.58
N LEU A 94 18.84 -10.80 -7.33
CA LEU A 94 18.51 -10.97 -8.75
C LEU A 94 17.03 -11.29 -8.99
N ARG A 95 16.41 -12.11 -8.12
CA ARG A 95 14.97 -12.42 -8.18
C ARG A 95 14.11 -11.19 -7.89
N LEU A 96 14.46 -10.39 -6.89
CA LEU A 96 13.79 -9.09 -6.64
C LEU A 96 13.94 -8.12 -7.82
N GLU A 97 15.10 -8.08 -8.45
CA GLU A 97 15.34 -7.26 -9.63
C GLU A 97 14.53 -7.71 -10.86
N ARG A 98 14.23 -9.01 -10.97
CA ARG A 98 13.31 -9.52 -12.00
C ARG A 98 11.88 -9.10 -11.70
N LEU A 99 11.43 -9.24 -10.46
CA LEU A 99 10.12 -8.77 -10.02
C LEU A 99 9.97 -7.27 -10.31
N ARG A 100 10.95 -6.45 -9.94
CA ARG A 100 10.99 -5.01 -10.26
C ARG A 100 10.82 -4.79 -11.75
N ARG A 101 11.65 -5.43 -12.58
CA ARG A 101 11.56 -5.27 -14.05
C ARG A 101 10.20 -5.69 -14.60
N HIS A 102 9.64 -6.79 -14.13
CA HIS A 102 8.31 -7.25 -14.54
C HIS A 102 7.24 -6.20 -14.24
N LEU A 103 7.22 -5.69 -13.01
CA LEU A 103 6.29 -4.63 -12.58
C LEU A 103 6.41 -3.37 -13.44
N TRP A 104 7.65 -2.90 -13.68
CA TRP A 104 7.92 -1.71 -14.48
C TRP A 104 7.61 -1.90 -15.97
N GLN A 105 7.80 -3.10 -16.51
CA GLN A 105 7.42 -3.43 -17.88
C GLN A 105 5.89 -3.43 -18.03
N ARG A 106 5.18 -4.06 -17.09
CA ARG A 106 3.71 -4.12 -17.09
C ARG A 106 3.09 -2.74 -16.85
N SER A 107 3.74 -1.88 -16.06
CA SER A 107 3.28 -0.51 -15.83
C SER A 107 3.57 0.46 -16.97
N GLY A 108 4.38 0.06 -17.96
CA GLY A 108 4.82 0.95 -19.04
C GLY A 108 5.66 2.14 -18.56
N GLY A 109 6.26 2.06 -17.38
CA GLY A 109 6.98 3.19 -16.78
C GLY A 109 6.13 4.15 -15.96
N ASP A 110 4.82 3.92 -15.86
CA ASP A 110 3.91 4.80 -15.13
C ASP A 110 3.82 4.39 -13.65
N LEU A 111 4.20 5.31 -12.76
CA LEU A 111 4.16 5.12 -11.32
C LEU A 111 2.72 4.99 -10.78
N SER A 112 1.76 5.69 -11.39
CA SER A 112 0.35 5.62 -10.99
C SER A 112 -0.24 4.24 -11.28
N ILE A 113 0.21 3.59 -12.36
CA ILE A 113 -0.19 2.22 -12.72
C ILE A 113 0.60 1.20 -11.90
N LEU A 114 1.86 1.49 -11.55
CA LEU A 114 2.74 0.59 -10.80
C LEU A 114 2.10 0.12 -9.49
N MET A 115 1.50 1.03 -8.71
CA MET A 115 0.81 0.66 -7.46
C MET A 115 -0.37 -0.28 -7.69
N MET A 116 -1.14 -0.08 -8.77
CA MET A 116 -2.26 -0.96 -9.10
C MET A 116 -1.77 -2.38 -9.43
N ILE A 117 -0.73 -2.50 -10.27
CA ILE A 117 -0.13 -3.80 -10.63
C ILE A 117 0.51 -4.46 -9.42
N LEU A 118 1.18 -3.67 -8.57
CA LEU A 118 1.78 -4.18 -7.34
C LEU A 118 0.70 -4.82 -6.45
N LYS A 119 -0.43 -4.13 -6.26
CA LYS A 119 -1.57 -4.67 -5.49
C LYS A 119 -2.14 -5.93 -6.13
N GLU A 120 -2.27 -5.96 -7.45
CA GLU A 120 -2.75 -7.13 -8.20
C GLU A 120 -1.85 -8.34 -7.95
N ILE A 121 -0.55 -8.22 -8.23
CA ILE A 121 0.42 -9.31 -8.05
C ILE A 121 0.54 -9.76 -6.60
N VAL A 122 0.46 -8.83 -5.65
CA VAL A 122 0.56 -9.18 -4.23
C VAL A 122 -0.70 -9.90 -3.73
N THR A 123 -1.83 -9.72 -4.41
CA THR A 123 -3.09 -10.40 -4.09
C THR A 123 -3.19 -11.76 -4.78
N ASP A 124 -2.58 -11.92 -5.96
CA ASP A 124 -2.47 -13.19 -6.69
C ASP A 124 -1.21 -13.95 -6.25
N GLU A 125 -1.35 -14.75 -5.18
CA GLU A 125 -0.23 -15.51 -4.61
C GLU A 125 0.36 -16.55 -5.58
N ASP A 126 -0.47 -17.12 -6.47
CA ASP A 126 -0.03 -18.13 -7.45
C ASP A 126 0.83 -17.47 -8.54
N GLU A 127 0.36 -16.34 -9.12
CA GLU A 127 1.14 -15.57 -10.10
C GLU A 127 2.45 -15.08 -9.49
N LEU A 128 2.39 -14.58 -8.25
CA LEU A 128 3.57 -14.14 -7.51
C LEU A 128 4.56 -15.29 -7.29
N GLU A 129 4.10 -16.45 -6.83
CA GLU A 129 4.97 -17.60 -6.61
C GLU A 129 5.64 -18.05 -7.92
N ASP A 130 4.88 -18.14 -9.01
CA ASP A 130 5.41 -18.50 -10.33
C ASP A 130 6.49 -17.51 -10.80
N LEU A 131 6.24 -16.21 -10.62
CA LEU A 131 7.21 -15.16 -10.96
C LEU A 131 8.48 -15.23 -10.11
N LEU A 132 8.35 -15.62 -8.84
CA LEU A 132 9.47 -15.75 -7.91
C LEU A 132 10.26 -17.06 -8.05
N ARG A 133 9.68 -18.10 -8.66
CA ARG A 133 10.30 -19.42 -8.89
C ARG A 133 11.11 -19.53 -10.18
N GLN A 134 10.92 -18.63 -11.15
CA GLN A 134 11.69 -18.66 -12.39
C GLN A 134 13.16 -18.34 -12.12
N ASP A 135 14.03 -19.36 -12.23
CA ASP A 135 15.50 -19.33 -12.11
C ASP A 135 16.20 -18.99 -13.44
#